data_AF-A0A2E7I182-F1
#
_entry.id   AF-A0A2E7I182-F1
#
_cell.length_a   1.000
_cell.length_b   1.000
_cell.length_c   1.000
_cell.angle_alpha   90.00
_cell.angle_beta   90.00
_cell.angle_gamma   90.00
#
_symmetry.space_group_name_H-M   'P 1'
#
loop_
_entity.id
_entity.type
_entity.pdbx_description
1 polymer ?
#
loop_
_entity_poly.entity_id
_entity_poly.type
_entity_poly.pdbx_seq_one_letter_code
_entity_poly.pdbx_strand_id
1 'polypeptide(L)'
;MVFREESQDKIEKPGGGISVDRRDFLTLVFGSVSAVAISGGVGLWPTEAASRPLAEPARLALDYEGYVIDPLFEYCPELPTFRELIGLEDNSPLDSAIELKDELWRFEHIDDDPQNWSERDIKEITAWLDKQVEIEDLGPWQAMKYTEYGAGLRLHESMSFKDAERLGFTLVECPTIGSDFVGLRFDGDIEELNQNLARLGMNLIIAE
;
A
#
# COMPACT_ATOMS: atom_id res chain seq x y z
N MET A 1 -18.75 36.33 -29.61
CA MET A 1 -18.42 36.61 -28.20
C MET A 1 -17.68 35.39 -27.70
N VAL A 2 -16.36 35.47 -27.66
CA VAL A 2 -15.46 34.38 -27.27
C VAL A 2 -14.80 34.85 -25.98
N PHE A 3 -15.05 34.16 -24.88
CA PHE A 3 -14.32 34.41 -23.63
C PHE A 3 -13.17 33.42 -23.55
N ARG A 4 -11.96 33.96 -23.68
CA ARG A 4 -10.72 33.38 -23.16
C ARG A 4 -10.64 33.78 -21.70
N GLU A 5 -10.42 32.82 -20.81
CA GLU A 5 -9.84 33.08 -19.49
C GLU A 5 -8.45 32.44 -19.44
N GLU A 6 -7.45 33.29 -19.57
CA GLU A 6 -6.08 33.02 -19.15
C GLU A 6 -6.01 33.21 -17.63
N SER A 7 -5.69 32.11 -16.94
CA SER A 7 -4.61 31.98 -15.96
C SER A 7 -4.30 33.14 -15.00
N GLN A 8 -4.36 32.81 -13.71
CA GLN A 8 -3.30 32.93 -12.68
C GLN A 8 -3.89 33.39 -11.34
N ASP A 9 -4.05 32.45 -10.41
CA ASP A 9 -3.74 32.71 -9.02
C ASP A 9 -2.91 31.54 -8.50
N LYS A 10 -1.59 31.69 -8.67
CA LYS A 10 -0.58 30.92 -7.94
C LYS A 10 -0.64 31.35 -6.48
N ILE A 11 -1.16 30.50 -5.61
CA ILE A 11 -0.83 30.55 -4.19
C ILE A 11 0.31 29.56 -3.97
N GLU A 12 1.54 30.02 -4.24
CA GLU A 12 2.75 29.36 -3.72
C GLU A 12 2.85 29.67 -2.22
N LYS A 13 2.70 28.66 -1.36
CA LYS A 13 3.12 28.72 0.04
C LYS A 13 4.53 28.13 0.18
N PRO A 14 5.42 28.75 0.97
CA PRO A 14 6.74 28.21 1.25
C PRO A 14 6.63 27.15 2.35
N GLY A 15 7.10 25.95 2.04
CA GLY A 15 7.02 24.78 2.90
C GLY A 15 6.56 23.62 2.04
N GLY A 16 7.50 22.84 1.51
CA GLY A 16 7.23 21.69 0.66
C GLY A 16 6.24 20.78 1.36
N GLY A 17 4.99 20.80 0.90
CA GLY A 17 3.98 19.86 1.35
C GLY A 17 4.43 18.49 0.88
N ILE A 18 4.62 17.58 1.81
CA ILE A 18 4.65 16.16 1.49
C ILE A 18 3.29 15.87 0.86
N SER A 19 3.25 15.68 -0.46
CA SER A 19 2.05 15.22 -1.15
C SER A 19 1.92 13.75 -0.82
N VAL A 20 1.22 13.46 0.29
CA VAL A 20 0.82 12.10 0.65
C VAL A 20 -0.30 11.73 -0.31
N ASP A 21 -0.03 10.79 -1.21
CA ASP A 21 -1.09 10.29 -2.08
C ASP A 21 -2.08 9.43 -1.28
N ARG A 22 -3.20 9.05 -1.90
CA ARG A 22 -4.25 8.27 -1.21
C ARG A 22 -3.71 6.92 -0.70
N ARG A 23 -2.75 6.33 -1.40
CA ARG A 23 -2.12 5.06 -1.05
C ARG A 23 -1.23 5.23 0.19
N ASP A 24 -0.43 6.29 0.25
CA ASP A 24 0.42 6.64 1.39
C ASP A 24 -0.41 6.96 2.63
N PHE A 25 -1.54 7.64 2.44
CA PHE A 25 -2.50 7.90 3.52
C PHE A 25 -3.05 6.59 4.10
N LEU A 26 -3.48 5.65 3.25
CA LEU A 26 -3.95 4.35 3.70
C LEU A 26 -2.83 3.55 4.40
N THR A 27 -1.60 3.57 3.87
CA THR A 27 -0.44 2.97 4.53
C THR A 27 -0.23 3.54 5.93
N LEU A 28 -0.37 4.86 6.09
CA LEU A 28 -0.21 5.53 7.38
C LEU A 28 -1.33 5.19 8.35
N VAL A 29 -2.59 5.15 7.90
CA VAL A 29 -3.74 4.72 8.71
C VAL A 29 -3.52 3.30 9.23
N PHE A 30 -3.10 2.38 8.37
CA PHE A 30 -2.85 0.98 8.75
C PHE A 30 -1.56 0.78 9.57
N GLY A 31 -0.50 1.53 9.30
CA GLY A 31 0.78 1.44 10.03
C GLY A 31 0.75 2.10 11.42
N SER A 32 -0.12 3.09 11.64
CA SER A 32 -0.22 3.82 12.91
C SER A 32 -0.88 3.02 14.06
N VAL A 33 -1.43 1.84 13.75
CA VAL A 33 -2.03 0.90 14.72
C VAL A 33 -1.05 0.52 15.85
N SER A 34 0.28 0.61 15.62
CA SER A 34 1.28 0.29 16.66
C SER A 34 1.62 1.42 17.65
N ALA A 35 1.34 2.69 17.39
CA ALA A 35 1.84 3.76 18.29
C ALA A 35 0.92 4.03 19.50
N VAL A 36 -0.40 3.99 19.30
CA VAL A 36 -1.37 4.33 20.35
C VAL A 36 -1.67 3.15 21.29
N ALA A 37 -1.55 1.91 20.78
CA ALA A 37 -1.67 0.71 21.62
C ALA A 37 -0.47 0.52 22.58
N ILE A 38 0.70 1.10 22.27
CA ILE A 38 1.93 0.96 23.07
C ILE A 38 2.09 2.09 24.11
N SER A 39 1.55 3.29 23.87
CA SER A 39 1.59 4.36 24.88
C SER A 39 0.45 4.20 25.89
N GLY A 40 0.64 3.36 26.90
CA GLY A 40 -0.20 3.25 28.10
C GLY A 40 -0.21 4.52 28.97
N GLY A 41 -0.35 5.70 28.37
CA GLY A 41 -0.37 7.01 29.00
C GLY A 41 -1.72 7.69 28.86
N VAL A 42 -2.80 7.00 29.25
CA VAL A 42 -4.19 7.49 29.17
C VAL A 42 -4.47 8.67 30.15
N GLY A 43 -3.49 9.10 30.95
CA GLY A 43 -3.70 10.09 32.02
C GLY A 43 -3.62 11.57 31.63
N LEU A 44 -3.22 11.95 30.41
CA LEU A 44 -2.92 13.34 30.05
C LEU A 44 -3.73 13.92 28.88
N TRP A 45 -4.57 13.12 28.21
CA TRP A 45 -5.45 13.65 27.17
C TRP A 45 -6.77 14.14 27.78
N PRO A 46 -7.25 15.35 27.45
CA PRO A 46 -8.62 15.74 27.73
C PRO A 46 -9.58 14.69 27.17
N THR A 47 -10.64 14.34 27.92
CA THR A 47 -11.61 13.29 27.55
C THR A 47 -12.22 13.52 26.15
N GLU A 48 -12.27 14.78 25.73
CA GLU A 48 -12.77 15.23 24.41
C GLU A 48 -11.76 15.03 23.26
N ALA A 49 -10.46 14.88 23.57
CA ALA A 49 -9.42 14.57 22.60
C ALA A 49 -9.30 13.05 22.36
N ALA A 50 -9.69 12.23 23.34
CA ALA A 50 -9.79 10.78 23.18
C ALA A 50 -10.99 10.35 22.30
N SER A 51 -12.00 11.21 22.15
CA SER A 51 -13.21 10.94 21.37
C SER A 51 -13.24 11.60 19.99
N ARG A 52 -12.21 12.39 19.65
CA ARG A 52 -12.06 12.98 18.32
C ARG A 52 -10.95 12.25 17.57
N PRO A 53 -11.25 11.60 16.44
CA PRO A 53 -10.18 11.12 15.59
C PRO A 53 -9.39 12.34 15.11
N LEU A 54 -8.05 12.27 15.18
CA LEU A 54 -7.13 13.35 14.79
C LEU A 54 -7.31 13.77 13.31
N ALA A 55 -7.98 12.93 12.51
CA ALA A 55 -8.38 13.16 11.14
C ALA A 55 -9.73 12.47 10.89
N GLU A 56 -10.44 12.82 9.81
CA GLU A 56 -11.61 12.05 9.39
C GLU A 56 -11.23 10.58 9.14
N PRO A 57 -12.08 9.62 9.51
CA PRO A 57 -11.80 8.21 9.28
C PRO A 57 -11.65 7.93 7.78
N ALA A 58 -10.69 7.07 7.43
CA ALA A 58 -10.61 6.54 6.09
C ALA A 58 -11.93 5.79 5.79
N ARG A 59 -12.40 5.88 4.55
CA ARG A 59 -13.64 5.24 4.11
C ARG A 59 -13.33 4.20 3.05
N LEU A 60 -13.69 2.96 3.36
CA LEU A 60 -13.71 1.83 2.44
C LEU A 60 -15.14 1.36 2.25
N ALA A 61 -15.37 0.50 1.27
CA ALA A 61 -16.66 -0.08 0.98
C ALA A 61 -16.54 -1.60 0.78
N LEU A 62 -17.66 -2.30 0.80
CA LEU A 62 -17.77 -3.64 0.28
C LEU A 62 -18.22 -3.57 -1.18
N ASP A 63 -17.62 -4.39 -2.05
CA ASP A 63 -18.16 -4.59 -3.38
C ASP A 63 -19.38 -5.54 -3.36
N TYR A 64 -19.95 -5.80 -4.53
CA TYR A 64 -21.14 -6.62 -4.67
C TYR A 64 -20.94 -8.10 -4.27
N GLU A 65 -19.69 -8.58 -4.14
CA GLU A 65 -19.33 -9.92 -3.67
C GLU A 65 -18.88 -9.92 -2.19
N GLY A 66 -18.85 -8.75 -1.54
CA GLY A 66 -18.45 -8.57 -0.14
C GLY A 66 -16.94 -8.36 0.06
N TYR A 67 -16.19 -8.01 -0.98
CA TYR A 67 -14.76 -7.68 -0.86
C TYR A 67 -14.55 -6.24 -0.41
N VAL A 68 -13.60 -6.03 0.49
CA VAL A 68 -13.20 -4.70 0.96
C VAL A 68 -12.42 -3.99 -0.14
N ILE A 69 -12.98 -2.88 -0.61
CA ILE A 69 -12.41 -2.03 -1.66
C ILE A 69 -12.21 -0.58 -1.19
N ASP A 70 -11.30 0.12 -1.86
CA ASP A 70 -11.26 1.57 -1.85
C ASP A 70 -12.21 2.14 -2.93
N PRO A 71 -13.37 2.71 -2.55
CA PRO A 71 -14.36 3.22 -3.51
C PRO A 71 -13.90 4.49 -4.23
N LEU A 72 -12.83 5.12 -3.77
CA LEU A 72 -12.21 6.30 -4.39
C LEU A 72 -10.87 5.94 -5.05
N PHE A 73 -10.65 4.65 -5.34
CA PHE A 73 -9.48 4.21 -6.06
C PHE A 73 -9.44 4.84 -7.45
N GLU A 74 -8.37 5.56 -7.73
CA GLU A 74 -8.11 6.11 -9.06
C GLU A 74 -7.17 5.16 -9.81
N TYR A 75 -7.61 4.68 -10.97
CA TYR A 75 -6.84 3.77 -11.83
C TYR A 75 -5.69 4.51 -12.51
N CYS A 76 -4.67 4.90 -11.73
CA CYS A 76 -3.39 5.37 -12.22
C CYS A 76 -2.32 5.42 -11.10
N PRO A 77 -2.08 4.36 -10.32
CA PRO A 77 -0.88 4.34 -9.50
C PRO A 77 0.33 4.16 -10.41
N GLU A 78 1.31 5.07 -10.36
CA GLU A 78 2.64 4.76 -10.87
C GLU A 78 3.10 3.48 -10.15
N LEU A 79 3.29 2.42 -10.94
CA LEU A 79 3.85 1.18 -10.41
C LEU A 79 5.30 1.45 -9.99
N PRO A 80 5.81 0.76 -8.97
CA PRO A 80 7.18 0.94 -8.52
C PRO A 80 8.15 0.50 -9.62
N THR A 81 9.39 0.93 -9.49
CA THR A 81 10.52 0.28 -10.14
C THR A 81 10.79 -1.11 -9.54
N PHE A 82 11.52 -1.97 -10.25
CA PHE A 82 11.97 -3.23 -9.67
C PHE A 82 12.78 -3.02 -8.40
N ARG A 83 13.58 -1.94 -8.34
CA ARG A 83 14.36 -1.54 -7.17
C ARG A 83 13.50 -1.28 -5.93
N GLU A 84 12.43 -0.51 -6.10
CA GLU A 84 11.47 -0.20 -5.02
C GLU A 84 10.66 -1.44 -4.62
N LEU A 85 10.25 -2.26 -5.59
CA LEU A 85 9.46 -3.46 -5.33
C LEU A 85 10.19 -4.46 -4.42
N ILE A 86 11.51 -4.58 -4.55
CA ILE A 86 12.34 -5.52 -3.78
C ILE A 86 13.08 -4.85 -2.60
N GLY A 87 12.86 -3.56 -2.35
CA GLY A 87 13.37 -2.84 -1.18
C GLY A 87 14.88 -2.53 -1.23
N LEU A 88 15.40 -2.16 -2.40
CA LEU A 88 16.82 -1.82 -2.60
C LEU A 88 17.01 -0.32 -2.92
N GLU A 89 16.09 0.56 -2.52
CA GLU A 89 16.16 1.99 -2.87
C GLU A 89 17.41 2.67 -2.29
N ASP A 90 17.80 2.28 -1.09
CA ASP A 90 18.93 2.86 -0.35
C ASP A 90 20.29 2.26 -0.75
N ASN A 91 20.29 1.20 -1.56
CA ASN A 91 21.50 0.49 -1.93
C ASN A 91 22.27 1.21 -3.05
N SER A 92 23.60 1.12 -2.99
CA SER A 92 24.42 1.52 -4.13
C SER A 92 24.19 0.56 -5.31
N PRO A 93 24.45 0.98 -6.56
CA PRO A 93 24.31 0.10 -7.73
C PRO A 93 25.03 -1.26 -7.60
N LEU A 94 26.21 -1.26 -6.99
CA LEU A 94 26.96 -2.49 -6.76
C LEU A 94 26.32 -3.36 -5.68
N ASP A 95 25.85 -2.77 -4.59
CA ASP A 95 25.20 -3.50 -3.49
C ASP A 95 23.86 -4.09 -3.94
N SER A 96 23.05 -3.34 -4.69
CA SER A 96 21.79 -3.84 -5.28
C SER A 96 22.05 -5.01 -6.22
N ALA A 97 23.11 -4.94 -7.02
CA ALA A 97 23.46 -6.01 -7.93
C ALA A 97 23.89 -7.27 -7.16
N ILE A 98 24.69 -7.14 -6.10
CA ILE A 98 25.11 -8.27 -5.25
C ILE A 98 23.91 -8.96 -4.57
N GLU A 99 22.93 -8.18 -4.09
CA GLU A 99 21.70 -8.72 -3.49
C GLU A 99 20.84 -9.51 -4.51
N LEU A 100 20.97 -9.21 -5.81
CA LEU A 100 20.29 -9.92 -6.90
C LEU A 100 20.97 -11.22 -7.34
N LYS A 101 22.03 -11.69 -6.66
CA LYS A 101 22.81 -12.85 -7.11
C LYS A 101 21.97 -14.11 -7.41
N ASP A 102 20.88 -14.32 -6.66
CA ASP A 102 20.01 -15.51 -6.80
C ASP A 102 18.95 -15.32 -7.90
N GLU A 103 18.82 -14.10 -8.44
CA GLU A 103 17.94 -13.72 -9.56
C GLU A 103 18.72 -13.47 -10.87
N LEU A 104 20.04 -13.72 -10.88
CA LEU A 104 20.92 -13.51 -12.05
C LEU A 104 20.55 -14.36 -13.27
N TRP A 105 19.74 -15.41 -13.10
CA TRP A 105 19.19 -16.20 -14.20
C TRP A 105 18.44 -15.35 -15.23
N ARG A 106 17.99 -14.14 -14.85
CA ARG A 106 17.39 -13.13 -15.74
C ARG A 106 18.38 -12.49 -16.72
N PHE A 107 19.68 -12.58 -16.43
CA PHE A 107 20.78 -12.01 -17.21
C PHE A 107 21.71 -13.10 -17.74
N GLU A 108 21.34 -13.70 -18.87
CA GLU A 108 21.99 -14.91 -19.42
C GLU A 108 23.52 -14.81 -19.64
N HIS A 109 24.09 -13.60 -19.73
CA HIS A 109 25.51 -13.37 -20.00
C HIS A 109 26.32 -12.84 -18.82
N ILE A 110 25.69 -12.57 -17.67
CA ILE A 110 26.39 -12.07 -16.48
C ILE A 110 26.90 -13.26 -15.66
N ASP A 111 28.14 -13.17 -15.19
CA ASP A 111 28.78 -14.21 -14.38
C ASP A 111 28.10 -14.33 -13.01
N ASP A 112 27.98 -15.55 -12.47
CA ASP A 112 27.34 -15.77 -11.16
C ASP A 112 28.18 -15.21 -9.99
N ASP A 113 29.48 -14.95 -10.19
CA ASP A 113 30.36 -14.35 -9.19
C ASP A 113 30.44 -12.82 -9.36
N PRO A 114 29.93 -12.02 -8.39
CA PRO A 114 29.99 -10.57 -8.45
C PRO A 114 31.39 -9.97 -8.53
N GLN A 115 32.43 -10.70 -8.16
CA GLN A 115 33.82 -10.24 -8.29
C GLN A 115 34.29 -10.15 -9.75
N ASN A 116 33.62 -10.85 -10.67
CA ASN A 116 33.96 -10.87 -12.09
C ASN A 116 33.20 -9.82 -12.90
N TRP A 117 32.29 -9.06 -12.28
CA TRP A 117 31.45 -8.11 -12.97
C TRP A 117 32.22 -6.91 -13.48
N SER A 118 31.96 -6.57 -14.74
CA SER A 118 32.43 -5.34 -15.35
C SER A 118 31.51 -4.16 -15.01
N GLU A 119 32.01 -2.94 -15.23
CA GLU A 119 31.18 -1.72 -15.11
C GLU A 119 29.95 -1.77 -16.04
N ARG A 120 30.04 -2.50 -17.15
CA ARG A 120 28.92 -2.72 -18.06
C ARG A 120 27.82 -3.57 -17.42
N ASP A 121 28.20 -4.65 -16.73
CA ASP A 121 27.26 -5.59 -16.11
C ASP A 121 26.49 -4.89 -14.97
N ILE A 122 27.20 -4.12 -14.14
CA ILE A 122 26.59 -3.30 -13.08
C ILE A 122 25.60 -2.29 -13.69
N LYS A 123 25.95 -1.61 -14.79
CA LYS A 123 25.05 -0.66 -15.46
C LYS A 123 23.80 -1.34 -16.03
N GLU A 124 23.94 -2.55 -16.56
CA GLU A 124 22.81 -3.31 -17.11
C GLU A 124 21.84 -3.73 -16.01
N ILE A 125 22.34 -4.28 -14.90
CA ILE A 125 21.52 -4.63 -13.73
C ILE A 125 20.83 -3.39 -13.15
N THR A 126 21.56 -2.28 -13.04
CA THR A 126 21.01 -1.00 -12.57
C THR A 126 19.89 -0.49 -13.48
N ALA A 127 20.08 -0.58 -14.80
CA ALA A 127 19.06 -0.15 -15.76
C ALA A 127 17.79 -1.02 -15.68
N TRP A 128 17.93 -2.31 -15.41
CA TRP A 128 16.78 -3.19 -15.17
C TRP A 128 16.09 -2.86 -13.86
N LEU A 129 16.84 -2.64 -12.78
CA LEU A 129 16.33 -2.23 -11.47
C LEU A 129 15.50 -0.94 -11.54
N ASP A 130 15.91 -0.01 -12.40
CA ASP A 130 15.25 1.28 -12.60
C ASP A 130 14.07 1.23 -13.58
N LYS A 131 13.81 0.08 -14.20
CA LYS A 131 12.62 -0.11 -15.03
C LYS A 131 11.38 -0.17 -14.13
N GLN A 132 10.33 0.57 -14.51
CA GLN A 132 9.01 0.43 -13.92
C GLN A 132 8.47 -0.98 -14.15
N VAL A 133 7.90 -1.59 -13.11
CA VAL A 133 7.27 -2.91 -13.23
C VAL A 133 5.97 -2.83 -14.01
N GLU A 134 5.65 -3.89 -14.74
CA GLU A 134 4.34 -4.09 -15.38
C GLU A 134 3.47 -4.96 -14.45
N ILE A 135 2.14 -4.94 -14.61
CA ILE A 135 1.24 -5.74 -13.75
C ILE A 135 1.54 -7.24 -13.90
N GLU A 136 1.94 -7.64 -15.10
CA GLU A 136 2.33 -9.00 -15.47
C GLU A 136 3.61 -9.47 -14.77
N ASP A 137 4.43 -8.55 -14.26
CA ASP A 137 5.63 -8.87 -13.48
C ASP A 137 5.30 -9.17 -12.01
N LEU A 138 4.05 -8.90 -11.57
CA LEU A 138 3.61 -9.04 -10.19
C LEU A 138 2.82 -10.33 -9.96
N GLY A 139 3.05 -10.97 -8.81
CA GLY A 139 2.17 -12.06 -8.37
C GLY A 139 0.75 -11.55 -8.02
N PRO A 140 -0.27 -12.42 -8.01
CA PRO A 140 -1.67 -12.06 -7.76
C PRO A 140 -1.88 -11.11 -6.58
N TRP A 141 -1.25 -11.42 -5.43
CA TRP A 141 -1.31 -10.59 -4.22
C TRP A 141 -0.77 -9.17 -4.45
N GLN A 142 0.40 -9.09 -5.07
CA GLN A 142 1.07 -7.81 -5.32
C GLN A 142 0.30 -6.99 -6.33
N ALA A 143 -0.17 -7.60 -7.43
CA ALA A 143 -0.98 -6.95 -8.44
C ALA A 143 -2.24 -6.33 -7.82
N MET A 144 -2.95 -7.06 -6.95
CA MET A 144 -4.16 -6.56 -6.30
C MET A 144 -3.90 -5.36 -5.36
N LYS A 145 -2.69 -5.20 -4.81
CA LYS A 145 -2.33 -3.98 -4.04
C LYS A 145 -2.37 -2.69 -4.86
N TYR A 146 -2.34 -2.80 -6.18
CA TYR A 146 -2.41 -1.69 -7.14
C TYR A 146 -3.78 -1.58 -7.81
N THR A 147 -4.81 -2.17 -7.20
CA THR A 147 -6.22 -2.06 -7.60
C THR A 147 -7.03 -1.53 -6.42
N GLU A 148 -8.34 -1.34 -6.61
CA GLU A 148 -9.28 -0.97 -5.56
C GLU A 148 -9.25 -1.94 -4.36
N TYR A 149 -8.87 -3.21 -4.57
CA TYR A 149 -8.77 -4.24 -3.54
C TYR A 149 -7.55 -4.07 -2.62
N GLY A 150 -6.60 -3.23 -3.00
CA GLY A 150 -5.34 -3.09 -2.29
C GLY A 150 -5.48 -2.55 -0.86
N ALA A 151 -6.51 -1.74 -0.59
CA ALA A 151 -6.80 -1.25 0.74
C ALA A 151 -7.22 -2.36 1.70
N GLY A 152 -8.04 -3.32 1.22
CA GLY A 152 -8.42 -4.51 1.99
C GLY A 152 -7.21 -5.38 2.33
N LEU A 153 -6.30 -5.59 1.38
CA LEU A 153 -5.07 -6.36 1.62
C LEU A 153 -4.16 -5.70 2.68
N ARG A 154 -3.99 -4.38 2.63
CA ARG A 154 -3.20 -3.66 3.64
C ARG A 154 -3.85 -3.68 5.02
N LEU A 155 -5.18 -3.60 5.07
CA LEU A 155 -5.92 -3.78 6.31
C LEU A 155 -5.60 -5.16 6.91
N HIS A 156 -5.68 -6.23 6.12
CA HIS A 156 -5.33 -7.58 6.56
C HIS A 156 -3.86 -7.69 7.03
N GLU A 157 -2.91 -7.09 6.33
CA GLU A 157 -1.47 -7.09 6.73
C GLU A 157 -1.22 -6.32 8.04
N SER A 158 -2.05 -5.34 8.38
CA SER A 158 -1.92 -4.55 9.61
C SER A 158 -2.46 -5.24 10.87
N MET A 159 -3.18 -6.35 10.72
CA MET A 159 -3.80 -7.07 11.82
C MET A 159 -3.22 -8.47 11.98
N SER A 160 -3.32 -9.02 13.19
CA SER A 160 -2.98 -10.43 13.41
C SER A 160 -4.04 -11.32 12.74
N PHE A 161 -3.65 -12.53 12.30
CA PHE A 161 -4.60 -13.51 11.75
C PHE A 161 -5.82 -13.76 12.67
N LYS A 162 -5.59 -13.79 13.99
CA LYS A 162 -6.66 -13.97 14.99
C LYS A 162 -7.62 -12.78 15.06
N ASP A 163 -7.10 -11.57 14.87
CA ASP A 163 -7.95 -10.37 14.84
C ASP A 163 -8.76 -10.33 13.54
N ALA A 164 -8.17 -10.68 12.40
CA ALA A 164 -8.87 -10.80 11.12
C ALA A 164 -10.05 -11.78 11.22
N GLU A 165 -9.78 -13.00 11.69
CA GLU A 165 -10.80 -14.04 11.87
C GLU A 165 -11.90 -13.60 12.85
N ARG A 166 -11.52 -12.99 13.99
CA ARG A 166 -12.49 -12.49 14.98
C ARG A 166 -13.39 -11.38 14.41
N LEU A 167 -12.87 -10.58 13.51
CA LEU A 167 -13.61 -9.50 12.85
C LEU A 167 -14.49 -10.01 11.70
N GLY A 168 -14.49 -11.30 11.37
CA GLY A 168 -15.26 -11.85 10.25
C GLY A 168 -14.59 -11.61 8.89
N PHE A 169 -13.33 -11.22 8.86
CA PHE A 169 -12.56 -11.11 7.63
C PHE A 169 -12.02 -12.48 7.20
N THR A 170 -12.21 -12.79 5.92
CA THR A 170 -11.65 -13.97 5.28
C THR A 170 -10.77 -13.52 4.13
N LEU A 171 -9.50 -13.90 4.18
CA LEU A 171 -8.62 -13.75 3.04
C LEU A 171 -9.01 -14.80 1.99
N VAL A 172 -9.36 -14.35 0.80
CA VAL A 172 -9.82 -15.22 -0.28
C VAL A 172 -8.78 -15.21 -1.39
N GLU A 173 -8.12 -16.35 -1.55
CA GLU A 173 -7.27 -16.66 -2.68
C GLU A 173 -8.07 -17.52 -3.66
N CYS A 174 -8.62 -16.88 -4.70
CA CYS A 174 -9.41 -17.45 -5.79
C CYS A 174 -10.69 -18.26 -5.40
N PRO A 175 -11.89 -17.68 -5.63
CA PRO A 175 -12.79 -18.36 -6.56
C PRO A 175 -13.34 -17.43 -7.67
N THR A 176 -12.57 -16.39 -7.99
CA THR A 176 -12.55 -15.49 -9.18
C THR A 176 -13.39 -14.21 -9.20
N ILE A 177 -12.72 -13.07 -9.44
CA ILE A 177 -12.95 -12.30 -10.67
C ILE A 177 -11.63 -12.26 -11.46
N GLY A 178 -11.49 -13.16 -12.44
CA GLY A 178 -10.49 -13.10 -13.51
C GLY A 178 -9.40 -14.18 -13.58
N SER A 179 -9.11 -14.85 -12.46
CA SER A 179 -8.05 -15.85 -12.20
C SER A 179 -6.64 -15.28 -12.05
N ASP A 180 -6.03 -15.64 -10.91
CA ASP A 180 -4.98 -14.92 -10.16
C ASP A 180 -5.51 -13.68 -9.41
N PHE A 181 -6.47 -13.91 -8.48
CA PHE A 181 -7.08 -12.89 -7.64
C PHE A 181 -6.86 -13.17 -6.14
N VAL A 182 -6.57 -12.10 -5.38
CA VAL A 182 -6.56 -12.12 -3.92
C VAL A 182 -7.29 -10.90 -3.38
N GLY A 183 -8.23 -11.12 -2.46
CA GLY A 183 -9.01 -10.05 -1.84
C GLY A 183 -9.36 -10.37 -0.40
N LEU A 184 -9.63 -9.31 0.37
CA LEU A 184 -10.17 -9.45 1.73
C LEU A 184 -11.69 -9.40 1.66
N ARG A 185 -12.35 -10.51 1.97
CA ARG A 185 -13.81 -10.60 2.04
C ARG A 185 -14.29 -10.40 3.46
N PHE A 186 -15.42 -9.73 3.63
CA PHE A 186 -16.12 -9.63 4.90
C PHE A 186 -17.50 -10.26 4.80
N ASP A 187 -17.79 -11.18 5.73
CA ASP A 187 -19.11 -11.78 5.89
C ASP A 187 -19.57 -11.53 7.34
N GLY A 188 -20.49 -10.58 7.56
CA GLY A 188 -20.95 -10.25 8.92
C GLY A 188 -21.75 -8.95 9.03
N ASP A 189 -21.88 -8.45 10.26
CA ASP A 189 -22.56 -7.19 10.58
C ASP A 189 -21.59 -6.00 10.50
N ILE A 190 -21.88 -5.02 9.64
CA ILE A 190 -21.01 -3.85 9.39
C ILE A 190 -20.97 -2.89 10.58
N GLU A 191 -22.06 -2.75 11.35
CA GLU A 191 -22.05 -1.89 12.54
C GLU A 191 -21.13 -2.49 13.61
N GLU A 192 -21.21 -3.81 13.82
CA GLU A 192 -20.32 -4.52 14.74
C GLU A 192 -18.85 -4.46 14.28
N LEU A 193 -18.60 -4.62 12.97
CA LEU A 193 -17.27 -4.50 12.38
C LEU A 193 -16.65 -3.13 12.69
N ASN A 194 -17.36 -2.05 12.37
CA ASN A 194 -16.88 -0.68 12.58
C ASN A 194 -16.61 -0.37 14.07
N GLN A 195 -17.45 -0.87 14.98
CA GLN A 195 -17.20 -0.76 16.43
C GLN A 195 -15.93 -1.50 16.85
N ASN A 196 -15.69 -2.69 16.31
CA ASN A 196 -14.52 -3.48 16.64
C ASN A 196 -13.22 -2.93 16.03
N LEU A 197 -13.27 -2.39 14.81
CA LEU A 197 -12.14 -1.65 14.21
C LEU A 197 -11.77 -0.43 15.05
N ALA A 198 -12.75 0.34 15.52
CA ALA A 198 -12.51 1.46 16.43
C ALA A 198 -11.88 1.02 17.76
N ARG A 199 -12.29 -0.14 18.31
CA ARG A 199 -11.68 -0.73 19.52
C ARG A 199 -10.23 -1.16 19.32
N LEU A 200 -9.84 -1.50 18.09
CA LEU A 200 -8.46 -1.76 17.70
C LEU A 200 -7.65 -0.47 17.44
N GLY A 201 -8.27 0.71 17.61
CA GLY A 201 -7.63 1.99 17.38
C GLY A 201 -7.51 2.36 15.90
N MET A 202 -8.19 1.65 15.01
CA MET A 202 -8.19 1.95 13.57
C MET A 202 -9.16 3.10 13.28
N ASN A 203 -8.65 4.19 12.71
CA ASN A 203 -9.47 5.31 12.26
C ASN A 203 -10.03 5.05 10.84
N LEU A 204 -10.89 4.03 10.74
CA LEU A 204 -11.44 3.49 9.49
C LEU A 204 -12.93 3.21 9.64
N ILE A 205 -13.70 3.45 8.58
CA ILE A 205 -15.09 3.01 8.44
C ILE A 205 -15.24 2.22 7.13
N ILE A 206 -15.94 1.09 7.20
CA ILE A 206 -16.35 0.27 6.06
C ILE A 206 -17.86 0.41 5.88
N ALA A 207 -18.30 0.71 4.65
CA ALA A 207 -19.70 0.83 4.26
C ALA A 207 -20.12 -0.28 3.29
N GLU A 208 -21.44 -0.45 3.09
CA GLU A 208 -22.02 -1.24 1.98
C GLU A 208 -21.83 -0.53 0.63
#